data_AF-A0A931B915-F1
#
_entry.id   AF-A0A931B915-F1
#
_cell.length_a   1.000
_cell.length_b   1.000
_cell.length_c   1.000
_cell.angle_alpha   90.00
_cell.angle_beta   90.00
_cell.angle_gamma   90.00
#
_symmetry.space_group_name_H-M   'P 1'
#
loop_
_entity.id
_entity.type
_entity.pdbx_description
1 polymer ?
#
loop_
_entity_poly.entity_id
_entity_poly.type
_entity_poly.pdbx_seq_one_letter_code
_entity_poly.pdbx_strand_id
1 'polypeptide(L)'
;MPSDVFVRQAVPADYDRIVAVADEWWGRPITATLPRLYLDHFHATSRVAEGADDARLAGFFVAFLSPSLPEEAYIHFVGVDPSQRGTGLASGFYREFFAYATQAGRSVVRAVTSPRNEGSIAFHKALGFTAAGPVDGYNGAGTSLVLFERALG
;
A
#
# COMPACT_ATOMS: atom_id res chain seq x y z
N MET A 1 20.58 -1.36 14.82
CA MET A 1 19.36 -1.16 14.01
C MET A 1 19.43 0.27 13.50
N PRO A 2 19.27 0.60 12.21
CA PRO A 2 18.95 1.98 11.87
C PRO A 2 17.45 2.14 12.18
N SER A 3 17.16 2.51 13.42
CA SER A 3 15.85 2.44 14.07
C SER A 3 15.13 3.80 14.15
N ASP A 4 15.40 4.68 13.21
CA ASP A 4 14.93 6.07 13.29
C ASP A 4 13.83 6.33 12.25
N VAL A 5 12.84 5.44 12.18
CA VAL A 5 11.64 5.67 11.35
C VAL A 5 10.39 5.60 12.21
N PHE A 6 9.62 6.67 12.20
CA PHE A 6 8.33 6.77 12.89
C PHE A 6 7.18 6.73 11.87
N VAL A 7 6.13 5.96 12.19
CA VAL A 7 4.92 5.83 11.37
C VAL A 7 3.81 6.69 11.95
N ARG A 8 3.15 7.48 11.10
CA ARG A 8 1.99 8.29 11.47
C ARG A 8 0.87 8.20 10.43
N GLN A 9 -0.33 8.60 10.85
CA GLN A 9 -1.42 8.87 9.92
C GLN A 9 -0.97 9.90 8.87
N ALA A 10 -1.33 9.64 7.62
CA ALA A 10 -1.14 10.61 6.57
C ALA A 10 -2.07 11.81 6.76
N VAL A 11 -1.68 12.95 6.17
CA VAL A 11 -2.55 14.12 5.98
C VAL A 11 -2.62 14.46 4.49
N PRO A 12 -3.64 15.20 4.01
CA PRO A 12 -3.75 15.55 2.59
C PRO A 12 -2.49 16.21 2.01
N ALA A 13 -1.78 17.02 2.81
CA ALA A 13 -0.55 17.69 2.42
C ALA A 13 0.64 16.72 2.17
N ASP A 14 0.59 15.48 2.63
CA ASP A 14 1.64 14.50 2.35
C ASP A 14 1.68 14.07 0.88
N TYR A 15 0.62 14.34 0.11
CA TYR A 15 0.55 14.00 -1.32
C TYR A 15 1.76 14.53 -2.10
N ASP A 16 2.10 15.81 -1.90
CA ASP A 16 3.18 16.47 -2.65
C ASP A 16 4.54 15.79 -2.39
N ARG A 17 4.75 15.31 -1.15
CA ARG A 17 5.97 14.58 -0.77
C ARG A 17 6.00 13.17 -1.34
N ILE A 18 4.85 12.51 -1.43
CA ILE A 18 4.74 11.16 -2.01
C ILE A 18 5.02 11.20 -3.51
N VAL A 19 4.39 12.11 -4.25
CA VAL A 19 4.58 12.19 -5.72
C VAL A 19 5.97 12.66 -6.10
N ALA A 20 6.64 13.44 -5.25
CA ALA A 20 8.03 13.83 -5.46
C ALA A 20 9.02 12.66 -5.50
N VAL A 21 8.69 11.51 -4.88
CA VAL A 21 9.58 10.35 -4.77
C VAL A 21 9.06 9.10 -5.50
N ALA A 22 7.78 9.05 -5.84
CA ALA A 22 7.11 7.83 -6.30
C ALA A 22 7.78 7.21 -7.56
N ASP A 23 8.06 8.03 -8.57
CA ASP A 23 8.66 7.55 -9.82
C ASP A 23 10.09 7.04 -9.62
N GLU A 24 10.88 7.73 -8.78
CA GLU A 24 12.24 7.32 -8.42
C GLU A 24 12.23 5.98 -7.69
N TRP A 25 11.38 5.84 -6.67
CA TRP A 25 11.28 4.61 -5.88
C TRP A 25 10.83 3.41 -6.72
N TRP A 26 9.95 3.62 -7.70
CA TRP A 26 9.51 2.57 -8.63
C TRP A 26 10.48 2.32 -9.79
N GLY A 27 11.41 3.24 -10.05
CA GLY A 27 12.28 3.22 -11.24
C GLY A 27 11.52 3.39 -12.57
N ARG A 28 10.29 3.89 -12.52
CA ARG A 28 9.43 4.15 -13.69
C ARG A 28 8.30 5.12 -13.34
N PRO A 29 7.69 5.80 -14.32
CA PRO A 29 6.52 6.64 -14.09
C PRO A 29 5.36 5.84 -13.46
N ILE A 30 4.93 6.25 -12.27
CA ILE A 30 3.79 5.69 -11.52
C ILE A 30 2.89 6.79 -10.95
N THR A 31 3.39 8.03 -10.84
CA THR A 31 2.68 9.17 -10.26
C THR A 31 1.29 9.38 -10.88
N ALA A 32 1.14 9.20 -12.20
CA ALA A 32 -0.15 9.32 -12.89
C ALA A 32 -1.23 8.33 -12.40
N THR A 33 -0.82 7.22 -11.77
CA THR A 33 -1.72 6.21 -11.19
C THR A 33 -2.06 6.46 -9.72
N LEU A 34 -1.45 7.48 -9.10
CA LEU A 34 -1.76 7.94 -7.75
C LEU A 34 -2.43 9.33 -7.77
N PRO A 35 -3.69 9.46 -8.26
CA PRO A 35 -4.44 10.72 -8.15
C PRO A 35 -4.52 11.24 -6.71
N ARG A 36 -4.52 12.58 -6.58
CA ARG A 36 -4.61 13.31 -5.31
C ARG A 36 -5.78 12.90 -4.42
N LEU A 37 -6.90 12.49 -5.03
CA LEU A 37 -8.10 12.05 -4.32
C LEU A 37 -7.80 11.01 -3.24
N TYR A 38 -6.77 10.17 -3.41
CA TYR A 38 -6.45 9.14 -2.44
C TYR A 38 -6.02 9.72 -1.10
N LEU A 39 -5.26 10.82 -1.09
CA LEU A 39 -4.86 11.49 0.13
C LEU A 39 -5.92 12.51 0.57
N ASP A 40 -6.64 13.14 -0.35
CA ASP A 40 -7.72 14.07 0.03
C ASP A 40 -8.85 13.35 0.80
N HIS A 41 -9.24 12.15 0.37
CA HIS A 41 -10.39 11.42 0.93
C HIS A 41 -10.03 10.23 1.83
N PHE A 42 -8.86 9.60 1.64
CA PHE A 42 -8.49 8.37 2.35
C PHE A 42 -7.21 8.50 3.20
N HIS A 43 -6.80 9.72 3.56
CA HIS A 43 -5.65 9.93 4.45
C HIS A 43 -5.81 9.29 5.84
N ALA A 44 -7.03 9.24 6.39
CA ALA A 44 -7.29 8.68 7.72
C ALA A 44 -6.90 7.19 7.84
N THR A 45 -7.04 6.44 6.75
CA THR A 45 -6.68 5.03 6.64
C THR A 45 -5.31 4.79 6.01
N SER A 46 -4.61 5.87 5.67
CA SER A 46 -3.29 5.86 5.04
C SER A 46 -2.19 6.22 6.06
N ARG A 47 -0.95 5.84 5.76
CA ARG A 47 0.21 6.07 6.61
C ARG A 47 1.37 6.64 5.82
N VAL A 48 2.20 7.41 6.51
CA VAL A 48 3.54 7.75 6.08
C VAL A 48 4.54 7.35 7.16
N ALA A 49 5.74 7.03 6.73
CA ALA A 49 6.87 6.73 7.58
C ALA A 49 7.95 7.77 7.32
N GLU A 50 8.50 8.34 8.38
CA GLU A 50 9.45 9.44 8.30
C GLU A 50 10.69 9.16 9.14
N GLY A 51 11.85 9.61 8.68
CA GLY A 51 13.07 9.65 9.47
C GLY A 51 12.87 10.48 10.75
N ALA A 52 13.26 9.94 11.90
CA ALA A 52 13.05 10.60 13.19
C ALA A 52 13.83 11.90 13.32
N ASP A 53 14.99 12.00 12.66
CA ASP A 53 15.92 13.13 12.78
C ASP A 53 15.79 14.16 11.65
N ASP A 54 15.39 13.74 10.44
CA ASP A 54 15.39 14.58 9.23
C ASP A 54 14.02 14.77 8.59
N ALA A 55 12.98 14.12 9.14
CA ALA A 55 11.63 14.05 8.57
C ALA A 55 11.61 13.63 7.08
N ARG A 56 12.63 12.92 6.61
CA ARG A 56 12.67 12.39 5.24
C ARG A 56 11.63 11.29 5.11
N LEU A 57 10.87 11.29 4.01
CA LEU A 57 9.92 10.23 3.74
C LEU A 57 10.65 8.91 3.53
N ALA A 58 10.40 7.93 4.39
CA ALA A 58 10.96 6.58 4.35
C ALA A 58 9.99 5.56 3.73
N GLY A 59 8.69 5.86 3.76
CA GLY A 59 7.66 5.02 3.15
C GLY A 59 6.28 5.67 3.20
N PHE A 60 5.36 5.16 2.39
CA PHE A 60 3.96 5.53 2.42
C PHE A 60 3.06 4.32 2.13
N PHE A 61 1.85 4.37 2.64
CA PHE A 61 0.86 3.32 2.55
C PHE A 61 -0.52 3.95 2.33
N VAL A 62 -1.13 3.68 1.18
CA VAL A 62 -2.45 4.17 0.80
C VAL A 62 -3.41 3.01 0.77
N ALA A 63 -4.41 3.06 1.65
CA ALA A 63 -5.44 2.04 1.77
C ALA A 63 -6.73 2.65 2.28
N PHE A 64 -7.85 1.95 2.10
CA PHE A 64 -9.17 2.43 2.50
C PHE A 64 -10.14 1.29 2.81
N LEU A 65 -11.18 1.61 3.58
CA LEU A 65 -12.33 0.73 3.79
C LEU A 65 -13.31 0.94 2.63
N SER A 66 -13.81 -0.13 2.03
CA SER A 66 -14.79 0.00 0.94
C SER A 66 -16.14 0.49 1.48
N PRO A 67 -16.73 1.56 0.91
CA PRO A 67 -18.07 1.98 1.30
C PRO A 67 -19.16 1.08 0.69
N SER A 68 -18.91 0.49 -0.47
CA SER A 68 -19.90 -0.31 -1.22
C SER A 68 -19.84 -1.80 -0.90
N LEU A 69 -18.71 -2.28 -0.37
CA LEU A 69 -18.49 -3.66 0.06
C LEU A 69 -18.07 -3.62 1.54
N PRO A 70 -19.02 -3.56 2.48
CA PRO A 70 -18.75 -3.29 3.90
C PRO A 70 -17.84 -4.31 4.60
N GLU A 71 -17.65 -5.48 4.01
CA GLU A 71 -16.74 -6.52 4.49
C GLU A 71 -15.29 -6.31 4.07
N GLU A 72 -15.05 -5.43 3.08
CA GLU A 72 -13.76 -5.31 2.41
C GLU A 72 -13.00 -4.03 2.79
N ALA A 73 -11.69 -4.19 2.90
CA ALA A 73 -10.71 -3.12 2.87
C ALA A 73 -9.76 -3.33 1.67
N TYR A 74 -9.18 -2.25 1.16
CA TYR A 74 -8.36 -2.29 -0.05
C TYR A 74 -7.04 -1.57 0.16
N ILE A 75 -5.94 -2.22 -0.18
CA ILE A 75 -4.59 -1.63 -0.20
C ILE A 75 -4.28 -1.22 -1.63
N HIS A 76 -4.11 0.08 -1.84
CA HIS A 76 -3.95 0.65 -3.17
C HIS A 76 -2.48 0.85 -3.55
N PHE A 77 -1.69 1.52 -2.70
CA PHE A 77 -0.27 1.71 -2.92
C PHE A 77 0.55 1.52 -1.65
N VAL A 78 1.73 0.92 -1.82
CA VAL A 78 2.76 0.85 -0.78
C VAL A 78 4.11 1.14 -1.39
N GLY A 79 4.70 2.25 -0.99
CA GLY A 79 6.04 2.67 -1.36
C GLY A 79 6.97 2.64 -0.18
N VAL A 80 8.18 2.12 -0.38
CA VAL A 80 9.27 2.16 0.61
C VAL A 80 10.51 2.67 -0.10
N ASP A 81 11.18 3.63 0.53
CA ASP A 81 12.47 4.16 0.09
C ASP A 81 13.42 2.98 -0.17
N PRO A 82 14.10 2.92 -1.33
CA PRO A 82 15.02 1.84 -1.66
C PRO A 82 16.03 1.51 -0.53
N SER A 83 16.52 2.52 0.19
CA SER A 83 17.46 2.35 1.30
C SER A 83 16.84 1.72 2.55
N GLN A 84 15.51 1.73 2.66
CA GLN A 84 14.73 1.18 3.78
C GLN A 84 14.09 -0.18 3.44
N ARG A 85 14.37 -0.75 2.26
CA ARG A 85 13.86 -2.08 1.91
C ARG A 85 14.52 -3.17 2.75
N GLY A 86 13.78 -4.24 3.03
CA GLY A 86 14.26 -5.34 3.87
C GLY A 86 14.27 -5.06 5.38
N THR A 87 13.91 -3.84 5.81
CA THR A 87 13.80 -3.47 7.24
C THR A 87 12.51 -3.99 7.91
N GLY A 88 11.54 -4.42 7.11
CA GLY A 88 10.20 -4.81 7.58
C GLY A 88 9.18 -3.66 7.64
N LEU A 89 9.54 -2.44 7.19
CA LEU A 89 8.66 -1.27 7.20
C LEU A 89 7.30 -1.53 6.50
N ALA A 90 7.33 -2.10 5.29
CA ALA A 90 6.10 -2.44 4.57
C ALA A 90 5.23 -3.42 5.37
N SER A 91 5.82 -4.48 5.94
CA SER A 91 5.07 -5.44 6.78
C SER A 91 4.47 -4.77 8.02
N GLY A 92 5.13 -3.75 8.56
CA GLY A 92 4.58 -2.90 9.63
C GLY A 92 3.27 -2.23 9.22
N PHE A 93 3.27 -1.52 8.08
CA PHE A 93 2.06 -0.88 7.56
C PHE A 93 0.90 -1.87 7.36
N TYR A 94 1.16 -3.03 6.74
CA TYR A 94 0.13 -4.03 6.50
C TYR A 94 -0.48 -4.56 7.80
N ARG A 95 0.35 -4.88 8.80
CA ARG A 95 -0.15 -5.38 10.10
C ARG A 95 -1.00 -4.35 10.83
N GLU A 96 -0.58 -3.09 10.83
CA GLU A 96 -1.37 -2.01 11.41
C GLU A 96 -2.72 -1.86 10.68
N PHE A 97 -2.70 -1.90 9.35
CA PHE A 97 -3.92 -1.80 8.55
C PHE A 97 -4.86 -2.99 8.75
N PHE A 98 -4.34 -4.22 8.90
CA PHE A 98 -5.17 -5.38 9.22
C PHE A 98 -5.89 -5.19 10.55
N ALA A 99 -5.17 -4.77 11.59
CA ALA A 99 -5.78 -4.50 12.89
C ALA A 99 -6.85 -3.40 12.80
N TYR A 100 -6.56 -2.32 12.07
CA TYR A 100 -7.52 -1.25 11.83
C TYR A 100 -8.77 -1.73 11.08
N ALA A 101 -8.60 -2.52 10.01
CA ALA A 101 -9.70 -3.07 9.23
C ALA A 101 -10.57 -4.03 10.06
N THR A 102 -9.98 -4.90 10.86
CA THR A 102 -10.70 -5.76 11.80
C THR A 102 -11.51 -4.94 12.82
N GLN A 103 -10.91 -3.90 13.42
CA GLN A 103 -11.62 -3.02 14.34
C GLN A 103 -12.78 -2.26 13.69
N ALA A 104 -12.67 -1.97 12.39
CA ALA A 104 -13.74 -1.36 11.60
C ALA A 104 -14.79 -2.37 11.09
N GLY A 105 -14.73 -3.63 11.52
CA GLY A 105 -15.66 -4.68 11.15
C GLY A 105 -15.48 -5.21 9.72
N ARG A 106 -14.26 -5.17 9.18
CA ARG A 106 -13.92 -5.81 7.90
C ARG A 106 -13.43 -7.23 8.13
N SER A 107 -13.82 -8.12 7.23
CA SER A 107 -13.43 -9.52 7.22
C SER A 107 -12.45 -9.86 6.09
N VAL A 108 -12.24 -8.97 5.12
CA VAL A 108 -11.37 -9.22 3.96
C VAL A 108 -10.52 -8.00 3.60
N VAL A 109 -9.24 -8.23 3.25
CA VAL A 109 -8.36 -7.25 2.62
C VAL A 109 -8.03 -7.65 1.19
N ARG A 110 -8.13 -6.69 0.28
CA ARG A 110 -7.87 -6.83 -1.17
C ARG A 110 -6.67 -6.01 -1.59
N ALA A 111 -5.95 -6.47 -2.60
CA ALA A 111 -4.93 -5.72 -3.32
C ALA A 111 -4.73 -6.33 -4.71
N VAL A 112 -4.01 -5.64 -5.60
CA VAL A 112 -3.64 -6.17 -6.92
C VAL A 112 -2.19 -5.88 -7.26
N THR A 113 -1.62 -6.66 -8.17
CA THR A 113 -0.31 -6.38 -8.76
C THR A 113 -0.20 -6.92 -10.18
N SER A 114 0.80 -6.45 -10.93
CA SER A 114 1.18 -7.07 -12.21
C SER A 114 1.72 -8.50 -11.98
N PRO A 115 1.41 -9.47 -12.86
CA PRO A 115 1.96 -10.83 -12.78
C PRO A 115 3.49 -10.88 -12.84
N ARG A 116 4.13 -9.84 -13.41
CA ARG A 116 5.60 -9.73 -13.47
C ARG A 116 6.24 -9.28 -12.15
N ASN A 117 5.44 -8.88 -11.17
CA ASN A 117 5.95 -8.38 -9.88
C ASN A 117 6.05 -9.53 -8.86
N GLU A 118 6.99 -10.44 -9.12
CA GLU A 118 7.22 -11.63 -8.29
C GLU A 118 7.53 -11.28 -6.83
N GLY A 119 8.27 -10.19 -6.60
CA GLY A 119 8.56 -9.69 -5.26
C GLY A 119 7.30 -9.30 -4.48
N SER A 120 6.37 -8.58 -5.12
CA SER A 120 5.06 -8.28 -4.50
C SER A 120 4.24 -9.53 -4.24
N ILE A 121 4.24 -10.49 -5.17
CA ILE A 121 3.50 -11.76 -5.00
C ILE A 121 4.05 -12.56 -3.82
N ALA A 122 5.38 -12.72 -3.72
CA ALA A 122 6.01 -13.41 -2.60
C ALA A 122 5.75 -12.68 -1.27
N PHE A 123 5.86 -11.35 -1.26
CA PHE A 123 5.60 -10.52 -0.09
C PHE A 123 4.16 -10.65 0.42
N HIS A 124 3.16 -10.54 -0.46
CA HIS A 124 1.75 -10.69 -0.08
C HIS A 124 1.45 -12.11 0.40
N LYS A 125 1.99 -13.15 -0.26
CA LYS A 125 1.85 -14.54 0.20
C LYS A 125 2.45 -14.75 1.60
N ALA A 126 3.62 -14.18 1.88
CA ALA A 126 4.25 -14.25 3.21
C ALA A 126 3.41 -13.54 4.30
N LEU A 127 2.64 -12.52 3.91
CA LEU A 127 1.66 -11.87 4.78
C LEU A 127 0.31 -12.59 4.84
N GLY A 128 0.20 -13.78 4.24
CA GLY A 128 -0.98 -14.64 4.26
C GLY A 128 -2.12 -14.15 3.36
N PHE A 129 -1.81 -13.49 2.26
CA PHE A 129 -2.76 -13.35 1.14
C PHE A 129 -2.75 -14.61 0.27
N THR A 130 -3.91 -15.00 -0.21
CA THR A 130 -4.03 -15.83 -1.41
C THR A 130 -3.83 -14.95 -2.65
N ALA A 131 -3.37 -15.56 -3.74
CA ALA A 131 -3.15 -14.87 -5.01
C ALA A 131 -3.87 -15.64 -6.12
N ALA A 132 -4.79 -14.98 -6.81
CA ALA A 132 -5.59 -15.54 -7.90
C ALA A 132 -5.27 -14.85 -9.24
N GLY A 133 -5.49 -15.57 -10.33
CA GLY A 133 -5.24 -15.08 -11.69
C GLY A 133 -3.86 -15.51 -12.25
N PRO A 134 -3.32 -14.78 -13.23
CA PRO A 134 -3.71 -13.42 -13.59
C PRO A 134 -5.06 -13.33 -14.33
N VAL A 135 -5.75 -12.19 -14.14
CA VAL A 135 -7.01 -11.85 -14.80
C VAL A 135 -6.74 -10.89 -15.94
N ASP A 136 -6.96 -11.35 -17.17
CA ASP A 136 -6.79 -10.55 -18.37
C ASP A 136 -7.90 -9.51 -18.52
N GLY A 137 -7.55 -8.33 -19.02
CA GLY A 137 -8.48 -7.23 -19.22
C GLY A 137 -8.90 -6.51 -17.93
N TYR A 138 -8.27 -6.77 -16.78
CA TYR A 138 -8.74 -6.28 -15.47
C TYR A 138 -8.96 -4.76 -15.43
N ASN A 139 -8.03 -3.98 -16.01
CA ASN A 139 -8.14 -2.52 -16.17
C ASN A 139 -8.30 -2.13 -17.66
N GLY A 140 -8.93 -2.99 -18.46
CA GLY A 140 -9.06 -2.83 -19.91
C GLY A 140 -8.05 -3.63 -20.73
N ALA A 141 -8.22 -3.61 -22.05
CA ALA A 141 -7.45 -4.44 -22.99
C ALA A 141 -5.93 -4.24 -22.82
N GLY A 142 -5.18 -5.34 -22.84
CA GLY A 142 -3.72 -5.34 -22.66
C GLY A 142 -3.24 -5.23 -21.21
N THR A 143 -4.15 -5.16 -20.24
CA THR A 143 -3.81 -5.22 -18.81
C THR A 143 -4.07 -6.63 -18.26
N SER A 144 -3.22 -7.10 -17.36
CA SER A 144 -3.40 -8.39 -16.69
C SER A 144 -2.89 -8.25 -15.26
N LEU A 145 -3.71 -8.61 -14.27
CA LEU A 145 -3.41 -8.42 -12.85
C LEU A 145 -3.62 -9.70 -12.04
N VAL A 146 -2.76 -9.90 -11.06
CA VAL A 146 -2.96 -10.86 -9.97
C VAL A 146 -3.79 -10.19 -8.89
N LEU A 147 -4.82 -10.88 -8.42
CA LEU A 147 -5.71 -10.46 -7.36
C LEU A 147 -5.27 -11.07 -6.04
N PHE A 148 -5.10 -10.23 -5.02
CA PHE A 148 -4.80 -10.68 -3.66
C PHE A 148 -6.05 -10.62 -2.79
N GLU A 149 -6.24 -11.64 -1.96
CA GLU A 149 -7.26 -11.70 -0.92
C GLU A 149 -6.64 -12.19 0.39
N ARG A 150 -6.97 -11.53 1.50
CA ARG A 150 -6.64 -12.00 2.85
C ARG A 150 -7.87 -11.92 3.73
N ALA A 151 -8.29 -13.05 4.27
CA ALA A 151 -9.28 -13.07 5.34
C ALA A 151 -8.68 -12.49 6.63
N LEU A 152 -9.47 -11.67 7.30
CA LEU A 152 -9.25 -11.20 8.67
C LEU A 152 -10.14 -12.05 9.56
N GLY A 153 -9.53 -12.82 10.46
CA GLY A 153 -10.23 -13.76 11.35
C GLY A 153 -11.07 -13.09 12.41
#